data_AF-A0A397AE33-F1
#
_entry.id   AF-A0A397AE33-F1
#
_cell.length_a   1.000
_cell.length_b   1.000
_cell.length_c   1.000
_cell.angle_alpha   90.00
_cell.angle_beta   90.00
_cell.angle_gamma   90.00
#
_symmetry.space_group_name_H-M   'P 1'
#
loop_
_entity.id
_entity.type
_entity.pdbx_description
1 polymer ?
#
loop_
_entity_poly.entity_id
_entity_poly.type
_entity_poly.pdbx_seq_one_letter_code
_entity_poly.pdbx_strand_id
1 'polypeptide(L)'
;MKLFAALVHAAAAASQVEVDRLAVVFDSLAPLDAGATGSHISKDRGVAVQFPSFPASEAACGPAGRTLEYVNFTLNTLNIPTHESLWLQAELCPSANGLPNCVKSDTPARITIETFDRRVKFQWFPAVPIVLEPATTYWFTVLSNGETKDKFPIWLDGTKEFSTANDPRNEVLVAYTEKEGGPWDVLVRDDGNRLVPSFEVYAS
;
A
#
# COMPACT_ATOMS: atom_id res chain seq x y z
N MET A 1 -57.42 -23.70 -34.27
CA MET A 1 -56.21 -23.48 -33.45
C MET A 1 -55.14 -22.80 -34.27
N LYS A 2 -54.99 -21.47 -34.18
CA LYS A 2 -53.82 -20.71 -34.64
C LYS A 2 -53.80 -19.40 -33.83
N LEU A 3 -52.87 -19.29 -32.88
CA LEU A 3 -52.52 -18.04 -32.23
C LEU A 3 -51.01 -17.88 -32.42
N PHE A 4 -50.62 -16.88 -33.21
CA PHE A 4 -49.24 -16.44 -33.38
C PHE A 4 -48.87 -15.59 -32.17
N ALA A 5 -47.93 -16.04 -31.36
CA ALA A 5 -47.24 -15.20 -30.39
C ALA A 5 -45.83 -14.96 -30.91
N ALA A 6 -45.62 -13.80 -31.55
CA ALA A 6 -44.30 -13.30 -31.89
C ALA A 6 -43.71 -12.66 -30.61
N LEU A 7 -42.76 -13.35 -29.99
CA LEU A 7 -42.02 -12.88 -28.83
C LEU A 7 -40.77 -12.16 -29.34
N VAL A 8 -40.86 -10.85 -29.56
CA VAL A 8 -39.68 -10.02 -29.84
C VAL A 8 -38.98 -9.77 -28.51
N HIS A 9 -38.00 -10.61 -28.19
CA HIS A 9 -37.02 -10.28 -27.16
C HIS A 9 -36.05 -9.25 -27.74
N ALA A 10 -36.35 -7.97 -27.50
CA ALA A 10 -35.37 -6.92 -27.65
C ALA A 10 -34.28 -7.16 -26.60
N ALA A 11 -33.10 -7.60 -27.07
CA ALA A 11 -31.90 -7.62 -26.26
C ALA A 11 -31.52 -6.16 -25.98
N ALA A 12 -31.75 -5.71 -24.74
CA ALA A 12 -31.12 -4.51 -24.23
C ALA A 12 -29.63 -4.82 -24.06
N ALA A 13 -28.83 -4.55 -25.10
CA ALA A 13 -27.41 -4.31 -24.92
C ALA A 13 -27.29 -3.01 -24.11
N ALA A 14 -27.34 -3.14 -22.80
CA ALA A 14 -26.94 -2.08 -21.90
C ALA A 14 -25.46 -1.85 -22.18
N SER A 15 -25.18 -0.76 -22.89
CA SER A 15 -23.89 -0.10 -23.04
C SER A 15 -23.17 -0.13 -21.68
N GLN A 16 -22.27 -1.09 -21.50
CA GLN A 16 -21.28 -1.07 -20.43
C GLN A 16 -20.27 0.01 -20.79
N VAL A 17 -20.64 1.26 -20.50
CA VAL A 17 -19.62 2.21 -20.05
C VAL A 17 -19.23 1.71 -18.67
N GLU A 18 -18.30 0.76 -18.62
CA GLU A 18 -17.55 0.50 -17.39
C GLU A 18 -16.85 1.81 -17.05
N VAL A 19 -17.48 2.57 -16.17
CA VAL A 19 -16.79 3.60 -15.41
C VAL A 19 -15.75 2.83 -14.61
N ASP A 20 -14.48 3.06 -14.91
CA ASP A 20 -13.31 2.61 -14.14
C ASP A 20 -13.66 2.68 -12.64
N ARG A 21 -14.04 1.54 -12.07
CA ARG A 21 -14.61 1.48 -10.73
C ARG A 21 -13.44 1.33 -9.79
N LEU A 22 -13.07 2.43 -9.14
CA LEU A 22 -12.10 2.47 -8.05
C LEU A 22 -12.27 1.24 -7.14
N ALA A 23 -11.23 0.42 -7.08
CA ALA A 23 -11.21 -0.85 -6.38
C ALA A 23 -10.06 -0.89 -5.37
N VAL A 24 -10.31 -1.51 -4.22
CA VAL A 24 -9.26 -1.82 -3.25
C VAL A 24 -8.55 -3.09 -3.73
N VAL A 25 -7.30 -2.96 -4.17
CA VAL A 25 -6.49 -4.10 -4.67
C VAL A 25 -5.63 -4.72 -3.57
N PHE A 26 -5.38 -3.98 -2.50
CA PHE A 26 -4.74 -4.49 -1.29
C PHE A 26 -5.27 -3.78 -0.04
N ASP A 27 -5.41 -4.53 1.05
CA ASP A 27 -5.83 -4.01 2.35
C ASP A 27 -5.25 -4.89 3.48
N SER A 28 -4.46 -4.29 4.38
CA SER A 28 -3.96 -4.87 5.63
C SER A 28 -4.78 -4.48 6.87
N LEU A 29 -5.92 -3.82 6.65
CA LEU A 29 -6.88 -3.29 7.61
C LEU A 29 -6.34 -2.15 8.49
N ALA A 30 -7.27 -1.46 9.14
CA ALA A 30 -6.98 -0.41 10.11
C ALA A 30 -6.24 -0.99 11.34
N PRO A 31 -5.42 -0.17 12.04
CA PRO A 31 -4.81 -0.57 13.30
C PRO A 31 -5.84 -0.66 14.43
N LEU A 32 -5.49 -1.37 15.49
CA LEU A 32 -6.32 -1.48 16.70
C LEU A 32 -6.64 -0.10 17.32
N ASP A 33 -7.80 0.02 17.95
CA ASP A 33 -8.22 1.26 18.63
C ASP A 33 -7.33 1.63 19.83
N ALA A 34 -6.87 0.62 20.56
CA ALA A 34 -5.99 0.78 21.71
C ALA A 34 -4.86 -0.26 21.67
N GLY A 35 -3.65 0.16 22.05
CA GLY A 35 -2.48 -0.72 22.12
C GLY A 35 -1.87 -1.09 20.77
N ALA A 36 -2.26 -0.42 19.67
CA ALA A 36 -1.65 -0.62 18.37
C ALA A 36 -0.12 -0.42 18.44
N THR A 37 0.61 -1.40 17.93
CA THR A 37 2.06 -1.37 17.76
C THR A 37 2.41 -0.86 16.36
N GLY A 38 3.70 -0.72 16.07
CA GLY A 38 4.14 -0.34 14.74
C GLY A 38 5.64 -0.15 14.65
N SER A 39 6.08 0.29 13.48
CA SER A 39 7.49 0.54 13.18
C SER A 39 7.81 2.02 13.11
N HIS A 40 8.86 2.45 13.80
CA HIS A 40 9.36 3.82 13.70
C HIS A 40 9.90 4.09 12.30
N ILE A 41 9.57 5.27 11.77
CA ILE A 41 10.07 5.78 10.49
C ILE A 41 10.89 7.04 10.77
N SER A 42 12.08 7.12 10.18
CA SER A 42 12.99 8.26 10.29
C SER A 42 13.67 8.54 8.95
N LYS A 43 14.60 9.51 8.96
CA LYS A 43 15.47 9.80 7.82
C LYS A 43 16.33 8.59 7.43
N ASP A 44 16.83 7.89 8.44
CA ASP A 44 17.68 6.72 8.24
C ASP A 44 16.91 5.42 8.17
N ARG A 45 15.72 5.37 8.79
CA ARG A 45 14.91 4.16 8.89
C ARG A 45 13.64 4.27 8.05
N GLY A 46 13.67 3.65 6.89
CA GLY A 46 12.49 3.43 6.05
C GLY A 46 11.79 2.11 6.36
N VAL A 47 10.48 2.08 6.12
CA VAL A 47 9.67 0.87 6.17
C VAL A 47 9.02 0.68 4.81
N ALA A 48 8.99 -0.56 4.32
CA ALA A 48 8.39 -0.92 3.05
C ALA A 48 7.42 -2.08 3.20
N VAL A 49 6.30 -2.03 2.48
CA VAL A 49 5.31 -3.12 2.42
C VAL A 49 5.24 -3.67 1.00
N GLN A 50 5.46 -4.97 0.87
CA GLN A 50 5.26 -5.70 -0.37
C GLN A 50 3.79 -6.06 -0.51
N PHE A 51 3.25 -5.91 -1.71
CA PHE A 51 1.95 -6.44 -2.06
C PHE A 51 1.92 -6.94 -3.51
N PRO A 52 1.13 -7.97 -3.81
CA PRO A 52 0.88 -8.36 -5.18
C PRO A 52 -0.09 -7.36 -5.81
N SER A 53 0.17 -6.95 -7.05
CA SER A 53 -0.77 -6.14 -7.84
C SER A 53 -2.12 -6.83 -8.04
N PHE A 54 -2.11 -8.15 -8.22
CA PHE A 54 -3.30 -9.00 -8.35
C PHE A 54 -3.04 -10.38 -7.75
N PRO A 55 -4.00 -10.99 -7.03
CA PRO A 55 -3.95 -12.42 -6.75
C PRO A 55 -3.80 -13.19 -8.07
N ALA A 56 -2.93 -14.20 -8.13
CA ALA A 56 -2.69 -14.97 -9.35
C ALA A 56 -3.96 -15.52 -10.03
N SER A 57 -5.06 -15.69 -9.27
CA SER A 57 -6.36 -16.10 -9.76
C SER A 57 -7.10 -15.04 -10.59
N GLU A 58 -6.82 -13.75 -10.37
CA GLU A 58 -7.45 -12.64 -11.11
C GLU A 58 -6.66 -12.23 -12.36
N ALA A 59 -5.34 -12.46 -12.35
CA ALA A 59 -4.48 -12.27 -13.53
C ALA A 59 -4.89 -13.14 -14.72
N ALA A 60 -5.60 -14.26 -14.47
CA ALA A 60 -6.08 -15.17 -15.50
C ALA A 60 -7.35 -14.68 -16.24
N CYS A 61 -8.06 -13.66 -15.72
CA CYS A 61 -9.42 -13.32 -16.15
C CYS A 61 -9.60 -11.95 -16.83
N GLY A 62 -8.56 -11.13 -17.04
CA GLY A 62 -8.70 -9.87 -17.79
C GLY A 62 -7.37 -9.20 -18.16
N PRO A 63 -7.28 -8.49 -19.31
CA PRO A 63 -6.00 -8.24 -19.99
C PRO A 63 -5.42 -6.81 -19.86
N ALA A 64 -5.65 -6.08 -18.77
CA ALA A 64 -4.99 -4.78 -18.58
C ALA A 64 -4.57 -4.58 -17.11
N GLY A 65 -3.39 -4.00 -16.90
CA GLY A 65 -3.01 -3.49 -15.59
C GLY A 65 -3.99 -2.42 -15.10
N ARG A 66 -4.05 -2.19 -13.79
CA ARG A 66 -4.92 -1.17 -13.20
C ARG A 66 -4.14 0.10 -12.90
N THR A 67 -4.76 1.25 -13.09
CA THR A 67 -4.11 2.53 -12.77
C THR A 67 -4.16 2.74 -11.28
N LEU A 68 -3.00 2.90 -10.64
CA LEU A 68 -2.92 3.26 -9.23
C LEU A 68 -3.49 4.67 -9.03
N GLU A 69 -4.49 4.78 -8.18
CA GLU A 69 -5.15 6.06 -7.87
C GLU A 69 -4.50 6.68 -6.63
N TYR A 70 -4.45 5.92 -5.54
CA TYR A 70 -3.81 6.37 -4.30
C TYR A 70 -3.56 5.20 -3.34
N VAL A 71 -2.78 5.52 -2.31
CA VAL A 71 -2.51 4.65 -1.17
C VAL A 71 -2.95 5.36 0.10
N ASN A 72 -3.60 4.63 1.02
CA ASN A 72 -3.77 5.08 2.40
C ASN A 72 -2.87 4.31 3.34
N PHE A 73 -2.41 4.98 4.39
CA PHE A 73 -1.67 4.35 5.48
C PHE A 73 -1.86 5.12 6.78
N THR A 74 -1.70 4.45 7.92
CA THR A 74 -2.01 5.04 9.23
C THR A 74 -0.76 5.17 10.09
N LEU A 75 -0.45 6.38 10.52
CA LEU A 75 0.67 6.66 11.43
C LEU A 75 0.18 7.09 12.81
N ASN A 76 0.98 6.82 13.83
CA ASN A 76 0.96 7.52 15.10
C ASN A 76 1.99 8.65 15.05
N THR A 77 1.50 9.87 15.22
CA THR A 77 2.29 11.11 15.25
C THR A 77 2.17 11.80 16.61
N LEU A 78 1.54 11.15 17.59
CA LEU A 78 1.43 11.66 18.95
C LEU A 78 2.81 11.75 19.59
N ASN A 79 3.07 12.85 20.29
CA ASN A 79 4.32 13.19 20.99
C ASN A 79 5.47 13.68 20.09
N ILE A 80 5.23 13.84 18.79
CA ILE A 80 6.17 14.52 17.91
C ILE A 80 6.10 16.04 18.18
N PRO A 81 7.25 16.74 18.32
CA PRO A 81 7.27 18.20 18.46
C PRO A 81 6.58 18.91 17.29
N THR A 82 5.63 19.79 17.58
CA THR A 82 4.80 20.48 16.56
C THR A 82 5.49 21.69 15.93
N HIS A 83 6.67 22.07 16.43
CA HIS A 83 7.41 23.27 16.01
C HIS A 83 8.30 23.03 14.79
N GLU A 84 8.43 21.78 14.35
CA GLU A 84 9.32 21.39 13.27
C GLU A 84 8.54 21.03 12.01
N SER A 85 9.10 21.41 10.85
CA SER A 85 8.54 21.03 9.56
C SER A 85 8.86 19.57 9.26
N LEU A 86 8.01 18.66 9.75
CA LEU A 86 8.13 17.24 9.48
C LEU A 86 7.33 16.84 8.25
N TRP A 87 7.89 15.89 7.51
CA TRP A 87 7.28 15.34 6.31
C TRP A 87 7.62 13.87 6.15
N LEU A 88 6.75 13.19 5.41
CA LEU A 88 6.91 11.82 4.96
C LEU A 88 7.36 11.83 3.50
N GLN A 89 8.24 10.91 3.15
CA GLN A 89 8.57 10.60 1.77
C GLN A 89 8.06 9.20 1.48
N ALA A 90 7.10 9.12 0.56
CA ALA A 90 6.48 7.87 0.17
C ALA A 90 6.65 7.63 -1.33
N GLU A 91 6.87 6.37 -1.69
CA GLU A 91 7.12 5.97 -3.07
C GLU A 91 6.66 4.54 -3.32
N LEU A 92 6.09 4.30 -4.50
CA LEU A 92 5.81 2.96 -4.99
C LEU A 92 6.91 2.51 -5.96
N CYS A 93 7.50 1.36 -5.70
CA CYS A 93 8.64 0.85 -6.43
C CYS A 93 8.41 -0.59 -6.88
N PRO A 94 8.84 -1.00 -8.09
CA PRO A 94 8.84 -2.40 -8.46
C PRO A 94 9.81 -3.20 -7.58
N SER A 95 9.56 -4.50 -7.44
CA SER A 95 10.48 -5.42 -6.78
C SER A 95 11.63 -5.81 -7.72
N ALA A 96 12.87 -5.75 -7.24
CA ALA A 96 14.03 -6.35 -7.89
C ALA A 96 14.73 -7.28 -6.89
N ASN A 97 14.95 -8.54 -7.28
CA ASN A 97 15.51 -9.57 -6.40
C ASN A 97 14.76 -9.72 -5.05
N GLY A 98 13.44 -9.47 -5.05
CA GLY A 98 12.61 -9.57 -3.84
C GLY A 98 12.72 -8.38 -2.89
N LEU A 99 13.29 -7.26 -3.32
CA LEU A 99 13.48 -6.04 -2.52
C LEU A 99 12.96 -4.79 -3.24
N PRO A 100 12.62 -3.71 -2.51
CA PRO A 100 12.24 -2.44 -3.11
C PRO A 100 13.37 -1.90 -4.02
N ASN A 101 13.03 -1.61 -5.27
CA ASN A 101 13.94 -0.99 -6.23
C ASN A 101 13.44 0.40 -6.64
N CYS A 102 13.51 1.34 -5.69
CA CYS A 102 13.18 2.73 -5.93
C CYS A 102 14.35 3.39 -6.67
N VAL A 103 14.24 3.56 -7.98
CA VAL A 103 15.17 4.42 -8.72
C VAL A 103 14.92 5.83 -8.20
N LYS A 104 15.95 6.48 -7.63
CA LYS A 104 15.83 7.82 -7.04
C LYS A 104 15.04 8.74 -7.99
N SER A 105 13.80 9.05 -7.63
CA SER A 105 13.08 10.16 -8.24
C SER A 105 13.80 11.46 -7.89
N ASP A 106 13.99 12.34 -8.87
CA ASP A 106 14.63 13.64 -8.63
C ASP A 106 13.80 14.53 -7.66
N THR A 107 12.51 14.21 -7.49
CA THR A 107 11.61 14.84 -6.51
C THR A 107 10.58 13.84 -6.00
N PRO A 108 10.88 13.06 -4.96
CA PRO A 108 9.90 12.16 -4.36
C PRO A 108 8.81 12.97 -3.65
N ALA A 109 7.56 12.49 -3.71
CA ALA A 109 6.42 13.19 -3.14
C ALA A 109 6.60 13.30 -1.61
N ARG A 110 6.52 14.54 -1.11
CA ARG A 110 6.56 14.85 0.32
C ARG A 110 5.15 15.13 0.85
N ILE A 111 4.78 14.48 1.94
CA ILE A 111 3.51 14.70 2.63
C ILE A 111 3.84 15.38 3.96
N THR A 112 3.34 16.60 4.18
CA THR A 112 3.56 17.32 5.44
C THR A 112 2.83 16.63 6.59
N ILE A 113 3.45 16.58 7.77
CA ILE A 113 2.82 16.12 8.99
C ILE A 113 2.29 17.34 9.74
N GLU A 114 1.00 17.60 9.60
CA GLU A 114 0.32 18.74 10.23
C GLU A 114 -0.62 18.31 11.36
N THR A 115 -1.03 17.04 11.36
CA THR A 115 -1.92 16.45 12.36
C THR A 115 -1.13 15.55 13.31
N PHE A 116 -1.29 15.78 14.60
CA PHE A 116 -0.58 15.10 15.68
C PHE A 116 -1.57 14.34 16.57
N ASP A 117 -1.77 13.06 16.29
CA ASP A 117 -2.68 12.20 17.03
C ASP A 117 -2.15 10.76 17.06
N ARG A 118 -2.74 9.92 17.90
CA ARG A 118 -2.42 8.50 18.03
C ARG A 118 -2.61 7.75 16.71
N ARG A 119 -3.55 8.20 15.88
CA ARG A 119 -3.91 7.58 14.61
C ARG A 119 -4.28 8.64 13.58
N VAL A 120 -3.40 8.86 12.64
CA VAL A 120 -3.59 9.79 11.54
C VAL A 120 -3.50 9.01 10.25
N LYS A 121 -4.58 9.02 9.47
CA LYS A 121 -4.59 8.42 8.13
C LYS A 121 -3.98 9.42 7.15
N PHE A 122 -2.92 9.00 6.48
CA PHE A 122 -2.29 9.72 5.38
C PHE A 122 -2.71 9.09 4.06
N GLN A 123 -2.77 9.93 3.02
CA GLN A 123 -3.07 9.52 1.67
C GLN A 123 -1.93 9.98 0.75
N TRP A 124 -1.41 9.07 -0.04
CA TRP A 124 -0.37 9.33 -1.03
C TRP A 124 -0.93 9.12 -2.43
N PHE A 125 -0.61 10.05 -3.32
CA PHE A 125 -0.96 9.99 -4.73
C PHE A 125 0.32 9.87 -5.56
N PRO A 126 0.33 9.05 -6.61
CA PRO A 126 1.48 9.00 -7.51
C PRO A 126 1.57 10.33 -8.27
N ALA A 127 2.79 10.87 -8.40
CA ALA A 127 3.02 12.15 -9.09
C ALA A 127 2.75 12.07 -10.60
N VAL A 128 2.85 10.86 -11.17
CA VAL A 128 2.52 10.52 -12.55
C VAL A 128 1.66 9.24 -12.53
N PRO A 129 0.75 9.02 -13.49
CA PRO A 129 -0.05 7.79 -13.54
C PRO A 129 0.84 6.55 -13.54
N ILE A 130 0.60 5.62 -12.60
CA ILE A 130 1.30 4.34 -12.50
C ILE A 130 0.31 3.24 -12.87
N VAL A 131 0.64 2.43 -13.86
CA VAL A 131 -0.14 1.22 -14.18
C VAL A 131 0.49 0.04 -13.43
N LEU A 132 -0.29 -0.59 -12.56
CA LEU A 132 0.08 -1.81 -11.86
C LEU A 132 -0.01 -2.99 -12.83
N GLU A 133 1.14 -3.53 -13.22
CA GLU A 133 1.22 -4.65 -14.16
C GLU A 133 0.76 -5.96 -13.50
N PRO A 134 -0.03 -6.80 -14.21
CA PRO A 134 -0.41 -8.12 -13.72
C PRO A 134 0.79 -8.97 -13.31
N ALA A 135 0.63 -9.76 -12.24
CA ALA A 135 1.67 -10.65 -11.71
C ALA A 135 2.99 -9.96 -11.31
N THR A 136 2.99 -8.64 -11.18
CA THR A 136 4.15 -7.87 -10.69
C THR A 136 4.00 -7.57 -9.21
N THR A 137 5.12 -7.71 -8.49
CA THR A 137 5.23 -7.38 -7.08
C THR A 137 5.74 -5.95 -6.92
N TYR A 138 5.03 -5.17 -6.11
CA TYR A 138 5.41 -3.80 -5.78
C TYR A 138 5.71 -3.66 -4.30
N TRP A 139 6.51 -2.64 -3.98
CA TRP A 139 6.82 -2.21 -2.63
C TRP A 139 6.38 -0.77 -2.46
N PHE A 140 5.56 -0.49 -1.45
CA PHE A 140 5.30 0.88 -1.01
C PHE A 140 6.23 1.20 0.14
N THR A 141 7.07 2.22 -0.03
CA THR A 141 8.09 2.62 0.93
C THR A 141 7.70 3.94 1.59
N VAL A 142 8.02 4.08 2.87
CA VAL A 142 7.80 5.31 3.64
C VAL A 142 9.02 5.63 4.49
N LEU A 143 9.53 6.85 4.34
CA LEU A 143 10.55 7.49 5.16
C LEU A 143 9.98 8.79 5.76
N SER A 144 10.67 9.37 6.74
CA SER A 144 10.37 10.70 7.26
C SER A 144 11.65 11.52 7.36
N ASN A 145 11.58 12.82 7.57
CA ASN A 145 12.76 13.64 7.85
C ASN A 145 13.12 13.71 9.35
N GLY A 146 12.50 12.89 10.20
CA GLY A 146 12.79 12.87 11.63
C GLY A 146 14.23 12.40 11.89
N GLU A 147 15.00 13.18 12.64
CA GLU A 147 16.41 12.88 12.98
C GLU A 147 16.59 12.30 14.39
N THR A 148 15.70 12.64 15.33
CA THR A 148 15.76 12.19 16.72
C THR A 148 14.53 11.35 17.09
N LYS A 149 14.67 10.42 18.05
CA LYS A 149 13.63 9.42 18.37
C LYS A 149 12.27 10.00 18.73
N ASP A 150 12.25 11.16 19.38
CA ASP A 150 11.05 11.92 19.72
C ASP A 150 10.30 12.47 18.49
N LYS A 151 10.93 12.47 17.32
CA LYS A 151 10.39 12.96 16.04
C LYS A 151 10.03 11.83 15.08
N PHE A 152 10.10 10.57 15.52
CA PHE A 152 9.84 9.44 14.65
C PHE A 152 8.36 9.12 14.62
N PRO A 153 7.64 9.36 13.50
CA PRO A 153 6.32 8.77 13.33
C PRO A 153 6.41 7.25 13.37
N ILE A 154 5.34 6.62 13.83
CA ILE A 154 5.24 5.16 13.89
C ILE A 154 4.20 4.74 12.87
N TRP A 155 4.57 3.92 11.89
CA TRP A 155 3.61 3.27 11.02
C TRP A 155 2.95 2.13 11.77
N LEU A 156 1.67 2.30 12.08
CA LEU A 156 0.92 1.37 12.91
C LEU A 156 0.63 0.09 12.16
N ASP A 157 0.73 -1.04 12.85
CA ASP A 157 0.41 -2.36 12.32
C ASP A 157 -1.08 -2.47 12.02
N GLY A 158 -1.42 -2.99 10.85
CA GLY A 158 -2.78 -3.35 10.47
C GLY A 158 -3.25 -4.57 11.25
N THR A 159 -4.57 -4.79 11.26
CA THR A 159 -5.18 -5.91 12.00
C THR A 159 -5.29 -7.20 11.18
N LYS A 160 -4.99 -7.18 9.88
CA LYS A 160 -4.97 -8.38 9.06
C LYS A 160 -3.74 -9.22 9.36
N GLU A 161 -3.97 -10.49 9.69
CA GLU A 161 -2.89 -11.43 9.95
C GLU A 161 -2.29 -11.95 8.64
N PHE A 162 -0.96 -12.04 8.60
CA PHE A 162 -0.23 -12.65 7.50
C PHE A 162 0.76 -13.67 8.06
N SER A 163 0.73 -14.88 7.53
CA SER A 163 1.59 -16.00 7.92
C SER A 163 1.81 -16.95 6.76
N THR A 164 2.69 -17.94 6.95
CA THR A 164 2.86 -19.02 5.97
C THR A 164 1.61 -19.85 5.74
N ALA A 165 0.62 -19.82 6.65
CA ALA A 165 -0.63 -20.55 6.50
C ALA A 165 -1.62 -19.86 5.55
N ASN A 166 -1.73 -18.52 5.59
CA ASN A 166 -2.70 -17.76 4.80
C ASN A 166 -2.09 -16.99 3.62
N ASP A 167 -0.76 -16.83 3.60
CA ASP A 167 0.03 -16.33 2.48
C ASP A 167 1.29 -17.21 2.33
N PRO A 168 1.13 -18.45 1.81
CA PRO A 168 2.22 -19.42 1.67
C PRO A 168 3.26 -19.05 0.61
N ARG A 169 2.90 -18.13 -0.29
CA ARG A 169 3.80 -17.64 -1.35
C ARG A 169 4.60 -16.41 -0.93
N ASN A 170 4.41 -15.91 0.30
CA ASN A 170 5.05 -14.70 0.81
C ASN A 170 4.85 -13.51 -0.14
N GLU A 171 3.62 -13.34 -0.63
CA GLU A 171 3.24 -12.22 -1.48
C GLU A 171 3.19 -10.91 -0.68
N VAL A 172 3.02 -10.99 0.64
CA VAL A 172 2.97 -9.84 1.55
C VAL A 172 4.12 -9.92 2.54
N LEU A 173 5.04 -8.98 2.43
CA LEU A 173 6.27 -8.89 3.21
C LEU A 173 6.49 -7.46 3.71
N VAL A 174 7.32 -7.33 4.73
CA VAL A 174 7.79 -6.03 5.23
C VAL A 174 9.30 -5.98 5.11
N ALA A 175 9.84 -4.85 4.68
CA ALA A 175 11.28 -4.61 4.63
C ALA A 175 11.63 -3.30 5.33
N TYR A 176 12.87 -3.18 5.77
CA TYR A 176 13.39 -1.98 6.41
C TYR A 176 14.74 -1.61 5.80
N THR A 177 15.07 -0.32 5.87
CA THR A 177 16.45 0.16 5.76
C THR A 177 16.85 0.74 7.12
N GLU A 178 18.12 0.69 7.45
CA GLU A 178 18.68 1.30 8.67
C GLU A 178 19.53 2.55 8.38
N LYS A 179 19.69 2.91 7.11
CA LYS A 179 20.44 4.11 6.68
C LYS A 179 19.72 4.80 5.52
N GLU A 180 19.84 6.12 5.45
CA GLU A 180 19.33 6.89 4.31
C GLU A 180 19.96 6.38 3.00
N GLY A 181 19.13 5.90 2.07
CA GLY A 181 19.59 5.31 0.81
C GLY A 181 20.38 4.00 0.96
N GLY A 182 20.33 3.37 2.13
CA GLY A 182 20.92 2.06 2.40
C GLY A 182 20.18 0.89 1.72
N PRO A 183 20.72 -0.32 1.81
CA PRO A 183 20.04 -1.52 1.32
C PRO A 183 18.77 -1.79 2.13
N TRP A 184 17.81 -2.46 1.49
CA TRP A 184 16.62 -2.97 2.13
C TRP A 184 16.83 -4.40 2.61
N ASP A 185 16.31 -4.72 3.78
CA ASP A 185 16.32 -6.05 4.37
C ASP A 185 14.88 -6.47 4.69
N VAL A 186 14.48 -7.67 4.24
CA VAL A 186 13.17 -8.24 4.56
C VAL A 186 13.13 -8.64 6.03
N LEU A 187 12.08 -8.25 6.73
CA LEU A 187 11.80 -8.71 8.08
C LEU A 187 11.30 -10.15 8.03
N VAL A 188 12.12 -11.07 8.50
CA VAL A 188 11.78 -12.48 8.68
C VAL A 188 11.61 -12.74 10.17
N ARG A 189 10.52 -13.40 10.55
CA ARG A 189 10.24 -13.81 11.93
C ARG A 189 10.27 -15.33 12.02
N ASP A 190 10.83 -15.85 13.11
CA ASP A 190 10.97 -17.29 13.33
C ASP A 190 9.62 -18.03 13.43
N ASP A 191 8.58 -17.32 13.86
CA ASP A 191 7.21 -17.84 13.97
C ASP A 191 6.48 -17.88 12.61
N GLY A 192 7.10 -17.37 11.54
CA GLY A 192 6.50 -17.27 10.21
C GLY A 192 5.36 -16.25 10.09
N ASN A 193 4.99 -15.57 11.19
CA ASN A 193 4.00 -14.50 11.19
C ASN A 193 4.64 -13.20 10.70
N ARG A 194 3.82 -12.31 10.17
CA ARG A 194 4.26 -11.03 9.62
C ARG A 194 3.36 -9.92 10.18
N LEU A 195 3.99 -8.95 10.82
CA LEU A 195 3.33 -7.72 11.28
C LEU A 195 3.40 -6.71 10.14
N VAL A 196 2.28 -6.55 9.43
CA VAL A 196 2.19 -5.69 8.25
C VAL A 196 1.58 -4.36 8.65
N PRO A 197 2.25 -3.23 8.38
CA PRO A 197 1.69 -1.90 8.61
C PRO A 197 0.32 -1.69 7.94
N SER A 198 -0.53 -0.85 8.55
CA SER A 198 -1.85 -0.48 8.04
C SER A 198 -1.71 0.27 6.73
N PHE A 199 -2.21 -0.34 5.65
CA PHE A 199 -1.91 -0.02 4.27
C PHE A 199 -3.06 -0.48 3.37
N GLU A 200 -3.60 0.45 2.59
CA GLU A 200 -4.68 0.21 1.62
C GLU A 200 -4.24 0.75 0.25
N VAL A 201 -4.45 -0.03 -0.82
CA VAL A 201 -4.10 0.35 -2.20
C VAL A 201 -5.35 0.42 -3.04
N TYR A 202 -5.57 1.56 -3.69
CA TYR A 202 -6.72 1.82 -4.54
C TYR A 202 -6.28 1.98 -5.99
N ALA A 203 -6.94 1.25 -6.89
CA ALA A 203 -6.65 1.27 -8.32
C ALA A 203 -7.94 1.20 -9.16
N SER A 204 -7.88 1.72 -10.38
CA SER A 204 -8.98 1.82 -11.33
C SER A 204 -8.72 1.01 -12.60
#